data_AF-A0A1J4J7I7-F1
#
_entry.id   AF-A0A1J4J7I7-F1
#
_cell.length_a   1.000
_cell.length_b   1.000
_cell.length_c   1.000
_cell.angle_alpha   90.00
_cell.angle_beta   90.00
_cell.angle_gamma   90.00
#
_symmetry.space_group_name_H-M   'P 1'
#
loop_
_entity.id
_entity.type
_entity.pdbx_description
1 polymer ?
#
loop_
_entity_poly.entity_id
_entity_poly.type
_entity_poly.pdbx_seq_one_letter_code
_entity_poly.pdbx_strand_id
1 'polypeptide(L)'
;MNISLLSLHLTHLLSSPLFSPSERTFKANFEISSSNLFNFANHFLYLKYNFISLKLSACTCQNFLTSAIKYSKSIERNSFYLHQKKMKNIHKIYGPGTLEINNCVFKNCRNRESFGGAIFSLCPSQISNSYFYYCNSYYGGCVCTFSDMSIKNSQATRCSSTFGGCFASKFGTFLSNSTSNFFSCSIMNGGSTIVEMAKIVNIYDNNCSYCSSGQRSSAIEINTKDSISIKNSIFSFCVAKEGSSGISLKSYQQAIVDSTIFSNMKTDKPHESSAIFFNGMSRSQTILSNCIFYKCCSKNNQMFSLSNHKCNVNILNCVFSNEETEEMIGKINFLENNKFNVKNIPGEFPRHRKFFAPYPFFPPMHLVTSVINMFNDILIQLILTVWIIGLIFEICLILYKTKKKNEYCEKIIQ
;
A
#
# COMPACT_ATOMS: atom_id res chain seq x y z
N MET A 1 -0.21 -31.11 -13.06
CA MET A 1 1.21 -30.79 -13.30
C MET A 1 1.61 -29.73 -12.29
N ASN A 2 2.73 -29.90 -11.59
CA ASN A 2 3.26 -28.90 -10.66
C ASN A 2 4.49 -28.27 -11.29
N ILE A 3 4.51 -26.95 -11.41
CA ILE A 3 5.67 -26.20 -11.91
C ILE A 3 6.19 -25.37 -10.74
N SER A 4 7.44 -25.64 -10.33
CA SER A 4 8.13 -24.90 -9.28
C SER A 4 9.33 -24.16 -9.87
N LEU A 5 9.36 -22.84 -9.71
CA LEU A 5 10.49 -21.99 -10.05
C LEU A 5 11.11 -21.45 -8.76
N LEU A 6 12.33 -21.93 -8.45
CA LEU A 6 13.02 -21.61 -7.20
C LEU A 6 13.82 -20.31 -7.25
N SER A 7 14.31 -19.94 -8.44
CA SER A 7 15.04 -18.70 -8.65
C SER A 7 15.02 -18.36 -10.13
N LEU A 8 14.45 -17.20 -10.44
CA LEU A 8 14.45 -16.64 -11.78
C LEU A 8 14.92 -15.20 -11.68
N HIS A 9 15.94 -14.85 -12.47
CA HIS A 9 16.45 -13.49 -12.59
C HIS A 9 16.31 -13.03 -14.03
N LEU A 10 15.42 -12.06 -14.26
CA LEU A 10 15.17 -11.48 -15.57
C LEU A 10 15.40 -9.97 -15.48
N THR A 11 16.34 -9.47 -16.29
CA THR A 11 16.79 -8.06 -16.27
C THR A 11 16.37 -7.29 -17.52
N HIS A 12 16.14 -7.98 -18.63
CA HIS A 12 15.76 -7.39 -19.91
C HIS A 12 14.25 -7.18 -20.03
N LEU A 13 13.87 -6.16 -20.81
CA LEU A 13 12.48 -5.79 -21.04
C LEU A 13 11.80 -6.84 -21.92
N LEU A 14 11.03 -7.74 -21.31
CA LEU A 14 10.25 -8.73 -22.03
C LEU A 14 8.90 -8.13 -22.43
N SER A 15 8.59 -8.24 -23.72
CA SER A 15 7.32 -7.79 -24.31
C SER A 15 6.21 -8.85 -24.18
N SER A 16 6.54 -10.11 -23.95
CA SER A 16 5.59 -11.21 -23.77
C SER A 16 5.53 -11.70 -22.31
N PRO A 17 4.37 -12.20 -21.85
CA PRO A 17 4.27 -12.86 -20.55
C PRO A 17 5.12 -14.14 -20.57
N LEU A 18 5.88 -14.36 -19.50
CA LEU A 18 6.76 -15.54 -19.40
C LEU A 18 5.93 -16.84 -19.36
N PHE A 19 4.76 -16.77 -18.71
CA PHE A 19 3.80 -17.88 -18.67
C PHE A 19 2.43 -17.40 -19.14
N SER A 20 1.97 -18.03 -20.23
CA SER A 20 0.59 -17.98 -20.71
C SER A 20 0.18 -19.40 -21.12
N PRO A 21 -0.29 -20.25 -20.19
CA PRO A 21 -0.70 -21.61 -20.52
C PRO A 21 -1.77 -21.60 -21.62
N SER A 22 -1.67 -22.53 -22.57
CA SER A 22 -2.63 -22.68 -23.65
C SER A 22 -4.02 -23.10 -23.12
N GLU A 23 -5.07 -22.87 -23.90
CA GLU A 23 -6.47 -22.97 -23.44
C GLU A 23 -6.93 -24.40 -23.05
N ARG A 24 -6.11 -25.42 -23.30
CA ARG A 24 -6.45 -26.82 -22.97
C ARG A 24 -6.17 -27.11 -21.50
N THR A 25 -7.24 -27.08 -20.69
CA THR A 25 -7.51 -27.87 -19.45
C THR A 25 -6.35 -28.39 -18.58
N PHE A 26 -5.29 -27.62 -18.38
CA PHE A 26 -4.29 -27.96 -17.36
C PHE A 26 -4.72 -27.43 -15.99
N LYS A 27 -5.28 -28.33 -15.16
CA LYS A 27 -5.34 -28.18 -13.72
C LYS A 27 -3.90 -28.31 -13.17
N ALA A 28 -3.29 -27.17 -12.88
CA ALA A 28 -1.92 -27.11 -12.41
C ALA A 28 -1.82 -26.24 -11.15
N ASN A 29 -0.86 -26.62 -10.30
CA ASN A 29 -0.39 -25.81 -9.19
C ASN A 29 0.91 -25.15 -9.64
N PHE A 30 0.98 -23.83 -9.52
CA PHE A 30 2.17 -23.05 -9.83
C PHE A 30 2.74 -22.51 -8.53
N GLU A 31 4.02 -22.76 -8.29
CA GLU A 31 4.74 -22.18 -7.17
C GLU A 31 5.97 -21.44 -7.70
N ILE A 32 6.08 -20.16 -7.36
CA ILE A 32 7.26 -19.36 -7.63
C ILE A 32 7.78 -18.88 -6.29
N SER A 33 9.04 -19.18 -6.01
CA SER A 33 9.68 -18.80 -4.76
C SER A 33 10.97 -18.04 -5.02
N SER A 34 11.37 -17.19 -4.08
CA SER A 34 12.71 -16.57 -3.99
C SER A 34 13.21 -15.94 -5.30
N SER A 35 12.30 -15.38 -6.10
CA SER A 35 12.58 -14.92 -7.46
C SER A 35 12.57 -13.39 -7.55
N ASN A 36 13.41 -12.85 -8.43
CA ASN A 36 13.55 -11.41 -8.64
C ASN A 36 13.19 -11.04 -10.09
N LEU A 37 12.07 -10.35 -10.24
CA LEU A 37 11.39 -10.12 -11.50
C LEU A 37 11.36 -8.61 -11.79
N PHE A 38 12.06 -8.17 -12.84
CA PHE A 38 12.24 -6.75 -13.16
C PHE A 38 11.85 -6.40 -14.59
N ASN A 39 11.39 -5.15 -14.77
CA ASN A 39 11.34 -4.44 -16.06
C ASN A 39 10.44 -5.08 -17.13
N PHE A 40 9.30 -5.64 -16.75
CA PHE A 40 8.36 -6.15 -17.75
C PHE A 40 7.49 -5.00 -18.30
N ALA A 41 7.41 -4.91 -19.63
CA ALA A 41 6.47 -4.02 -20.29
C ALA A 41 5.03 -4.50 -20.11
N ASN A 42 4.84 -5.81 -20.00
CA ASN A 42 3.54 -6.45 -19.84
C ASN A 42 3.48 -7.28 -18.54
N HIS A 43 2.40 -8.05 -18.38
CA HIS A 43 2.20 -8.88 -17.19
C HIS A 43 3.24 -9.99 -17.13
N PHE A 44 3.83 -10.27 -15.96
CA PHE A 44 4.75 -11.42 -15.81
C PHE A 44 3.98 -12.74 -15.84
N LEU A 45 2.87 -12.81 -15.09
CA LEU A 45 1.96 -13.94 -15.10
C LEU A 45 0.61 -13.52 -15.65
N TYR A 46 0.25 -14.13 -16.78
CA TYR A 46 -1.11 -14.07 -17.31
C TYR A 46 -1.74 -15.46 -17.21
N LEU A 47 -2.60 -15.63 -16.21
CA LEU A 47 -3.24 -16.91 -15.97
C LEU A 47 -4.60 -16.97 -16.66
N LYS A 48 -4.80 -17.98 -17.52
CA LYS A 48 -6.09 -18.28 -18.17
C LYS A 48 -6.79 -19.47 -17.48
N TYR A 49 -8.11 -19.34 -17.33
CA TYR A 49 -9.21 -20.27 -17.01
C TYR A 49 -9.08 -21.54 -16.13
N ASN A 50 -7.93 -22.16 -15.85
CA ASN A 50 -7.93 -23.55 -15.35
C ASN A 50 -6.90 -23.90 -14.26
N PHE A 51 -6.22 -22.95 -13.61
CA PHE A 51 -5.32 -23.31 -12.51
C PHE A 51 -6.07 -23.64 -11.22
N ILE A 52 -5.48 -24.53 -10.40
CA ILE A 52 -5.99 -24.86 -9.06
C ILE A 52 -5.42 -23.88 -8.04
N SER A 53 -4.10 -23.67 -8.05
CA SER A 53 -3.46 -22.68 -7.17
C SER A 53 -2.26 -22.02 -7.83
N LEU A 54 -2.07 -20.72 -7.57
CA LEU A 54 -0.84 -19.99 -7.82
C LEU A 54 -0.31 -19.49 -6.48
N LYS A 55 0.92 -19.86 -6.14
CA LYS A 55 1.61 -19.41 -4.93
C LYS A 55 2.88 -18.64 -5.30
N LEU A 56 3.02 -17.43 -4.80
CA LEU A 56 4.27 -16.68 -4.83
C LEU A 56 4.79 -16.52 -3.40
N SER A 57 6.06 -16.87 -3.18
CA SER A 57 6.69 -16.74 -1.87
C SER A 57 8.07 -16.08 -1.95
N ALA A 58 8.35 -15.11 -1.08
CA ALA A 58 9.68 -14.47 -1.04
C ALA A 58 10.15 -13.85 -2.38
N CYS A 59 9.20 -13.39 -3.23
CA CYS A 59 9.53 -12.82 -4.54
C CYS A 59 9.63 -11.30 -4.49
N THR A 60 10.52 -10.72 -5.30
CA THR A 60 10.55 -9.28 -5.58
C THR A 60 10.10 -9.01 -7.01
N CYS A 61 9.04 -8.22 -7.17
CA CYS A 61 8.51 -7.77 -8.46
C CYS A 61 8.69 -6.26 -8.58
N GLN A 62 9.43 -5.77 -9.58
CA GLN A 62 9.70 -4.35 -9.71
C GLN A 62 9.64 -3.82 -11.15
N ASN A 63 9.19 -2.58 -11.29
CA ASN A 63 9.13 -1.82 -12.55
C ASN A 63 8.28 -2.51 -13.63
N PHE A 64 7.02 -2.78 -13.29
CA PHE A 64 6.06 -3.29 -14.25
C PHE A 64 5.23 -2.16 -14.85
N LEU A 65 5.10 -2.10 -16.17
CA LEU A 65 4.22 -1.13 -16.84
C LEU A 65 2.74 -1.55 -16.87
N THR A 66 2.47 -2.82 -16.59
CA THR A 66 1.13 -3.37 -16.32
C THR A 66 1.14 -4.21 -15.02
N SER A 67 0.03 -4.83 -14.60
CA SER A 67 0.02 -5.65 -13.36
C SER A 67 1.05 -6.78 -13.43
N ALA A 68 1.86 -6.97 -12.39
CA ALA A 68 2.81 -8.09 -12.31
C ALA A 68 2.08 -9.45 -12.43
N ILE A 69 0.91 -9.55 -11.78
CA ILE A 69 0.02 -10.70 -11.89
C ILE A 69 -1.32 -10.22 -12.42
N LYS A 70 -1.76 -10.80 -13.53
CA LYS A 70 -3.11 -10.59 -14.05
C LYS A 70 -3.79 -11.94 -14.24
N TYR A 71 -4.84 -12.16 -13.44
CA TYR A 71 -5.79 -13.24 -13.69
C TYR A 71 -7.06 -12.66 -14.31
N SER A 72 -7.29 -12.95 -15.60
CA SER A 72 -8.50 -12.51 -16.28
C SER A 72 -9.03 -13.60 -17.22
N LYS A 73 -10.37 -13.75 -17.27
CA LYS A 73 -11.03 -14.25 -18.49
C LYS A 73 -10.61 -13.34 -19.63
N SER A 74 -10.54 -13.84 -20.86
CA SER A 74 -10.18 -13.18 -22.14
C SER A 74 -10.85 -11.82 -22.48
N ILE A 75 -11.46 -11.14 -21.51
CA ILE A 75 -11.95 -9.77 -21.50
C ILE A 75 -10.74 -8.81 -21.52
N GLU A 76 -9.93 -8.87 -22.57
CA GLU A 76 -8.88 -7.88 -22.83
C GLU A 76 -9.43 -6.62 -23.49
N ARG A 77 -10.62 -6.68 -24.09
CA ARG A 77 -11.02 -5.63 -25.03
C ARG A 77 -11.74 -4.43 -24.46
N ASN A 78 -12.16 -4.38 -23.19
CA ASN A 78 -12.70 -3.14 -22.61
C ASN A 78 -12.81 -3.19 -21.07
N SER A 79 -11.76 -2.79 -20.34
CA SER A 79 -11.81 -2.55 -18.89
C SER A 79 -12.93 -1.54 -18.51
N PHE A 80 -13.23 -0.60 -19.41
CA PHE A 80 -14.29 0.38 -19.25
C PHE A 80 -15.71 -0.24 -19.25
N TYR A 81 -15.93 -1.33 -20.00
CA TYR A 81 -17.24 -1.99 -20.07
C TYR A 81 -17.60 -2.74 -18.79
N LEU A 82 -16.60 -3.24 -18.06
CA LEU A 82 -16.80 -3.88 -16.76
C LEU A 82 -17.43 -2.89 -15.75
N HIS A 83 -17.10 -1.60 -15.84
CA HIS A 83 -17.62 -0.60 -14.94
C HIS A 83 -19.07 -0.16 -15.25
N GLN A 84 -19.54 -0.27 -16.50
CA GLN A 84 -20.80 0.38 -16.93
C GLN A 84 -22.00 -0.54 -17.24
N LYS A 85 -21.84 -1.87 -17.41
CA LYS A 85 -22.99 -2.77 -17.66
C LYS A 85 -22.99 -4.05 -16.80
N LYS A 86 -24.14 -4.30 -16.15
CA LYS A 86 -24.59 -5.56 -15.50
C LYS A 86 -23.49 -6.49 -14.96
N MET A 87 -22.69 -5.96 -14.02
CA MET A 87 -21.78 -6.73 -13.15
C MET A 87 -22.46 -7.89 -12.40
N LYS A 88 -23.80 -7.92 -12.33
CA LYS A 88 -24.59 -8.99 -11.69
C LYS A 88 -24.22 -10.39 -12.17
N ASN A 89 -23.70 -10.58 -13.38
CA ASN A 89 -23.36 -11.93 -13.88
C ASN A 89 -21.87 -12.29 -13.82
N ILE A 90 -20.99 -11.37 -13.42
CA ILE A 90 -19.54 -11.62 -13.39
C ILE A 90 -19.15 -12.56 -12.25
N HIS A 91 -19.97 -12.66 -11.19
CA HIS A 91 -19.73 -13.66 -10.15
C HIS A 91 -19.74 -15.11 -10.67
N LYS A 92 -20.43 -15.37 -11.78
CA LYS A 92 -20.40 -16.68 -12.45
C LYS A 92 -19.09 -16.95 -13.19
N ILE A 93 -18.18 -15.98 -13.22
CA ILE A 93 -16.91 -15.99 -13.95
C ILE A 93 -15.71 -16.17 -12.99
N TYR A 94 -15.94 -16.28 -11.67
CA TYR A 94 -14.85 -16.49 -10.73
C TYR A 94 -14.03 -17.71 -11.07
N GLY A 95 -12.71 -17.55 -11.00
CA GLY A 95 -11.81 -18.68 -11.12
C GLY A 95 -12.01 -19.62 -9.95
N PRO A 96 -12.10 -20.95 -10.17
CA PRO A 96 -12.12 -21.91 -9.06
C PRO A 96 -10.78 -21.99 -8.33
N GLY A 97 -9.70 -21.41 -8.91
CA GLY A 97 -8.37 -21.46 -8.32
C GLY A 97 -8.16 -20.49 -7.16
N THR A 98 -7.01 -20.60 -6.49
CA THR A 98 -6.62 -19.70 -5.39
C THR A 98 -5.29 -19.01 -5.68
N LEU A 99 -5.18 -17.74 -5.30
CA LEU A 99 -3.95 -16.96 -5.38
C LEU A 99 -3.38 -16.76 -3.97
N GLU A 100 -2.19 -17.28 -3.70
CA GLU A 100 -1.48 -17.10 -2.44
C GLU A 100 -0.21 -16.29 -2.67
N ILE A 101 -0.06 -15.18 -1.95
CA ILE A 101 1.11 -14.31 -1.98
C ILE A 101 1.64 -14.19 -0.56
N ASN A 102 2.87 -14.61 -0.33
CA ASN A 102 3.49 -14.59 1.00
C ASN A 102 4.89 -14.00 0.95
N ASN A 103 5.21 -13.05 1.84
CA ASN A 103 6.54 -12.48 1.96
C ASN A 103 7.07 -11.86 0.65
N CYS A 104 6.19 -11.28 -0.17
CA CYS A 104 6.56 -10.73 -1.47
C CYS A 104 6.70 -9.21 -1.42
N VAL A 105 7.53 -8.66 -2.29
CA VAL A 105 7.79 -7.22 -2.41
C VAL A 105 7.44 -6.75 -3.82
N PHE A 106 6.51 -5.80 -3.93
CA PHE A 106 6.09 -5.20 -5.20
C PHE A 106 6.47 -3.72 -5.21
N LYS A 107 7.30 -3.31 -6.17
CA LYS A 107 7.80 -1.93 -6.28
C LYS A 107 7.51 -1.35 -7.65
N ASN A 108 6.91 -0.17 -7.69
CA ASN A 108 6.72 0.57 -8.94
C ASN A 108 5.98 -0.25 -10.03
N CYS A 109 4.99 -1.05 -9.63
CA CYS A 109 4.11 -1.77 -10.54
C CYS A 109 2.92 -0.88 -10.90
N ARG A 110 2.72 -0.63 -12.19
CA ARG A 110 1.72 0.33 -12.68
C ARG A 110 0.76 -0.35 -13.63
N ASN A 111 -0.51 0.02 -13.60
CA ASN A 111 -1.50 -0.39 -14.59
C ASN A 111 -2.56 0.71 -14.76
N ARG A 112 -2.19 1.80 -15.45
CA ARG A 112 -2.95 3.06 -15.48
C ARG A 112 -4.37 2.93 -16.02
N GLU A 113 -4.63 1.95 -16.88
CA GLU A 113 -5.90 1.80 -17.60
C GLU A 113 -6.75 0.63 -17.09
N SER A 114 -6.34 0.01 -15.98
CA SER A 114 -6.97 -1.22 -15.50
C SER A 114 -6.87 -1.40 -13.98
N PHE A 115 -7.20 -2.60 -13.54
CA PHE A 115 -7.30 -3.00 -12.15
C PHE A 115 -5.94 -3.46 -11.61
N GLY A 116 -5.64 -3.13 -10.35
CA GLY A 116 -4.54 -3.69 -9.58
C GLY A 116 -3.15 -3.38 -10.13
N GLY A 117 -2.44 -2.40 -9.57
CA GLY A 117 -1.13 -1.99 -10.13
C GLY A 117 -0.08 -3.10 -10.07
N ALA A 118 -0.09 -3.91 -9.01
CA ALA A 118 0.73 -5.10 -8.88
C ALA A 118 -0.05 -6.38 -9.19
N ILE A 119 -1.27 -6.50 -8.66
CA ILE A 119 -2.05 -7.75 -8.70
C ILE A 119 -3.49 -7.45 -9.08
N PHE A 120 -3.97 -8.08 -10.15
CA PHE A 120 -5.39 -8.21 -10.45
C PHE A 120 -5.81 -9.68 -10.40
N SER A 121 -6.85 -9.97 -9.61
CA SER A 121 -7.37 -11.32 -9.44
C SER A 121 -8.90 -11.40 -9.56
N LEU A 122 -9.38 -12.44 -10.23
CA LEU A 122 -10.79 -12.89 -10.28
C LEU A 122 -11.02 -14.17 -9.45
N CYS A 123 -10.10 -14.53 -8.55
CA CYS A 123 -10.16 -15.75 -7.76
C CYS A 123 -9.74 -15.48 -6.30
N PRO A 124 -10.21 -16.29 -5.33
CA PRO A 124 -9.89 -16.10 -3.91
C PRO A 124 -8.40 -15.85 -3.69
N SER A 125 -8.09 -14.71 -3.08
CA SER A 125 -6.71 -14.22 -2.95
C SER A 125 -6.33 -14.05 -1.49
N GLN A 126 -5.24 -14.69 -1.08
CA GLN A 126 -4.64 -14.59 0.26
C GLN A 126 -3.28 -13.90 0.13
N ILE A 127 -3.14 -12.74 0.77
CA ILE A 127 -1.94 -11.91 0.71
C ILE A 127 -1.42 -11.74 2.12
N SER A 128 -0.20 -12.20 2.38
CA SER A 128 0.40 -12.20 3.71
C SER A 128 1.82 -11.68 3.69
N ASN A 129 2.21 -10.97 4.76
CA ASN A 129 3.58 -10.52 5.02
C ASN A 129 4.22 -9.77 3.84
N SER A 130 3.43 -9.11 3.00
CA SER A 130 3.90 -8.56 1.72
C SER A 130 3.97 -7.04 1.75
N TYR A 131 4.89 -6.47 0.97
CA TYR A 131 5.12 -5.03 0.91
C TYR A 131 4.87 -4.48 -0.49
N PHE A 132 4.01 -3.45 -0.60
CA PHE A 132 3.69 -2.76 -1.84
C PHE A 132 4.16 -1.32 -1.76
N TYR A 133 4.98 -0.89 -2.73
CA TYR A 133 5.54 0.44 -2.76
C TYR A 133 5.39 1.10 -4.13
N TYR A 134 4.77 2.28 -4.15
CA TYR A 134 4.64 3.09 -5.36
C TYR A 134 3.92 2.38 -6.52
N CYS A 135 2.93 1.56 -6.20
CA CYS A 135 2.09 0.91 -7.20
C CYS A 135 0.96 1.85 -7.63
N ASN A 136 0.60 1.86 -8.92
CA ASN A 136 -0.44 2.75 -9.42
C ASN A 136 -1.41 2.02 -10.35
N SER A 137 -2.70 2.28 -10.28
CA SER A 137 -3.68 1.69 -11.21
C SER A 137 -4.91 2.57 -11.43
N TYR A 138 -5.89 2.12 -12.20
CA TYR A 138 -7.21 2.76 -12.21
C TYR A 138 -8.06 2.35 -11.00
N TYR A 139 -7.94 1.11 -10.52
CA TYR A 139 -8.75 0.58 -9.42
C TYR A 139 -7.89 -0.33 -8.54
N GLY A 140 -7.71 -0.02 -7.26
CA GLY A 140 -6.81 -0.73 -6.33
C GLY A 140 -5.35 -0.52 -6.69
N GLY A 141 -4.71 0.50 -6.10
CA GLY A 141 -3.38 0.96 -6.54
C GLY A 141 -2.31 -0.13 -6.59
N CYS A 142 -2.30 -1.05 -5.62
CA CYS A 142 -1.48 -2.26 -5.71
C CYS A 142 -2.31 -3.51 -6.00
N VAL A 143 -3.42 -3.76 -5.30
CA VAL A 143 -4.19 -4.99 -5.45
C VAL A 143 -5.64 -4.70 -5.75
N CYS A 144 -6.17 -5.37 -6.76
CA CYS A 144 -7.60 -5.45 -7.03
C CYS A 144 -8.05 -6.90 -7.12
N THR A 145 -9.08 -7.28 -6.37
CA THR A 145 -9.67 -8.63 -6.44
C THR A 145 -11.18 -8.58 -6.56
N PHE A 146 -11.73 -9.30 -7.54
CA PHE A 146 -13.18 -9.45 -7.73
C PHE A 146 -13.68 -10.78 -7.16
N SER A 147 -13.29 -11.11 -5.94
CA SER A 147 -13.68 -12.33 -5.21
C SER A 147 -13.27 -12.14 -3.74
N ASP A 148 -13.25 -13.24 -2.98
CA ASP A 148 -12.69 -13.24 -1.64
C ASP A 148 -11.25 -12.70 -1.63
N MET A 149 -10.96 -11.80 -0.71
CA MET A 149 -9.66 -11.20 -0.50
C MET A 149 -9.34 -11.23 0.99
N SER A 150 -8.23 -11.88 1.36
CA SER A 150 -7.68 -11.85 2.70
C SER A 150 -6.31 -11.20 2.68
N ILE A 151 -6.13 -10.17 3.50
CA ILE A 151 -4.87 -9.45 3.67
C ILE A 151 -4.43 -9.59 5.12
N LYS A 152 -3.20 -10.07 5.33
CA LYS A 152 -2.59 -10.26 6.65
C LYS A 152 -1.19 -9.68 6.71
N ASN A 153 -0.86 -8.97 7.78
CA ASN A 153 0.49 -8.42 8.04
C ASN A 153 1.19 -7.79 6.83
N SER A 154 0.45 -7.14 5.93
CA SER A 154 0.99 -6.61 4.68
C SER A 154 0.95 -5.09 4.70
N GLN A 155 1.87 -4.40 4.04
CA GLN A 155 1.96 -2.94 4.06
C GLN A 155 1.89 -2.37 2.65
N ALA A 156 1.20 -1.24 2.48
CA ALA A 156 1.13 -0.52 1.22
C ALA A 156 1.47 0.97 1.42
N THR A 157 2.47 1.46 0.70
CA THR A 157 3.00 2.81 0.89
C THR A 157 3.16 3.52 -0.44
N ARG A 158 2.63 4.75 -0.51
CA ARG A 158 2.62 5.59 -1.71
C ARG A 158 1.97 4.92 -2.93
N CYS A 159 1.03 4.01 -2.74
CA CYS A 159 0.26 3.46 -3.87
C CYS A 159 -0.98 4.32 -4.12
N SER A 160 -1.34 4.51 -5.38
CA SER A 160 -2.47 5.37 -5.78
C SER A 160 -3.34 4.66 -6.80
N SER A 161 -4.61 5.05 -6.90
CA SER A 161 -5.42 4.69 -8.08
C SER A 161 -6.48 5.75 -8.37
N THR A 162 -7.50 5.43 -9.19
CA THR A 162 -8.70 6.26 -9.34
C THR A 162 -9.84 5.81 -8.41
N PHE A 163 -9.78 4.57 -7.91
CA PHE A 163 -10.74 3.98 -6.98
C PHE A 163 -10.04 2.98 -6.03
N GLY A 164 -10.01 3.28 -4.73
CA GLY A 164 -9.34 2.43 -3.73
C GLY A 164 -7.81 2.58 -3.73
N GLY A 165 -7.29 3.41 -2.82
CA GLY A 165 -5.90 3.86 -2.73
C GLY A 165 -4.87 2.82 -3.14
N CYS A 166 -4.86 1.81 -2.31
CA CYS A 166 -3.92 0.74 -2.25
C CYS A 166 -4.64 -0.57 -2.58
N PHE A 167 -5.76 -0.86 -1.91
CA PHE A 167 -6.54 -2.08 -2.14
C PHE A 167 -7.94 -1.80 -2.66
N ALA A 168 -8.40 -2.69 -3.52
CA ALA A 168 -9.78 -2.69 -3.97
C ALA A 168 -10.33 -4.11 -4.03
N SER A 169 -11.47 -4.33 -3.38
CA SER A 169 -12.17 -5.60 -3.40
C SER A 169 -13.58 -5.41 -3.91
N LYS A 170 -14.02 -6.34 -4.77
CA LYS A 170 -15.38 -6.40 -5.25
C LYS A 170 -15.92 -7.80 -5.06
N PHE A 171 -17.12 -7.91 -4.50
CA PHE A 171 -17.77 -9.19 -4.21
C PHE A 171 -17.02 -10.05 -3.18
N GLY A 172 -17.58 -11.23 -2.89
CA GLY A 172 -16.96 -12.19 -1.96
C GLY A 172 -16.85 -11.68 -0.54
N THR A 173 -15.85 -12.12 0.19
CA THR A 173 -15.50 -11.71 1.55
C THR A 173 -14.24 -10.86 1.52
N PHE A 174 -14.26 -9.71 2.21
CA PHE A 174 -13.07 -8.92 2.45
C PHE A 174 -12.63 -9.06 3.91
N LEU A 175 -11.45 -9.63 4.11
CA LEU A 175 -10.83 -9.77 5.42
C LEU A 175 -9.48 -9.04 5.43
N SER A 176 -9.36 -7.99 6.22
CA SER A 176 -8.09 -7.30 6.45
C SER A 176 -7.73 -7.45 7.92
N ASN A 177 -6.82 -8.36 8.25
CA ASN A 177 -6.27 -8.50 9.59
C ASN A 177 -4.78 -8.24 9.52
N SER A 178 -4.44 -6.98 9.40
CA SER A 178 -3.10 -6.62 9.06
C SER A 178 -2.76 -5.35 9.78
N THR A 179 -1.61 -5.33 10.43
CA THR A 179 -0.87 -4.14 10.86
C THR A 179 -0.40 -3.33 9.63
N SER A 180 -1.28 -3.18 8.64
CA SER A 180 -1.07 -2.50 7.39
C SER A 180 -0.96 -1.05 7.69
N ASN A 181 0.25 -0.50 7.57
CA ASN A 181 0.46 0.93 7.47
C ASN A 181 0.12 1.34 6.04
N PHE A 182 -1.12 1.76 5.81
CA PHE A 182 -1.48 2.47 4.58
C PHE A 182 -0.96 3.88 4.71
N PHE A 183 -0.04 4.29 3.83
CA PHE A 183 0.58 5.62 3.92
C PHE A 183 0.55 6.32 2.55
N SER A 184 -0.02 7.52 2.49
CA SER A 184 -0.05 8.37 1.28
C SER A 184 -0.68 7.71 0.06
N CYS A 185 -1.83 7.04 0.26
CA CYS A 185 -2.65 6.59 -0.85
C CYS A 185 -3.60 7.76 -1.25
N SER A 186 -3.57 8.21 -2.51
CA SER A 186 -4.22 9.45 -3.01
C SER A 186 -5.15 9.17 -4.19
N ILE A 187 -6.44 9.49 -4.08
CA ILE A 187 -7.46 9.21 -5.12
C ILE A 187 -8.64 10.21 -5.14
N MET A 188 -9.36 10.35 -6.27
CA MET A 188 -10.77 10.82 -6.33
C MET A 188 -11.74 10.12 -5.33
N ASN A 189 -11.89 8.78 -5.36
CA ASN A 189 -12.66 7.95 -4.41
C ASN A 189 -11.82 6.84 -3.72
N GLY A 190 -11.72 6.85 -2.40
CA GLY A 190 -11.12 5.83 -1.52
C GLY A 190 -9.65 6.11 -1.26
N GLY A 191 -9.33 6.68 -0.11
CA GLY A 191 -7.99 7.02 0.35
C GLY A 191 -7.06 5.82 0.30
N SER A 192 -7.34 4.74 1.05
CA SER A 192 -6.52 3.50 1.10
C SER A 192 -7.20 2.26 0.53
N THR A 193 -8.48 2.05 0.85
CA THR A 193 -9.18 0.80 0.52
C THR A 193 -10.59 1.11 0.06
N ILE A 194 -11.04 0.45 -1.00
CA ILE A 194 -12.43 0.41 -1.41
C ILE A 194 -12.95 -1.03 -1.41
N VAL A 195 -14.12 -1.25 -0.82
CA VAL A 195 -14.80 -2.54 -0.82
C VAL A 195 -16.21 -2.37 -1.35
N GLU A 196 -16.54 -3.06 -2.44
CA GLU A 196 -17.85 -2.98 -3.08
C GLU A 196 -18.54 -4.34 -3.17
N MET A 197 -19.82 -4.40 -2.82
CA MET A 197 -20.67 -5.59 -2.99
C MET A 197 -20.14 -6.86 -2.30
N ALA A 198 -19.21 -6.74 -1.35
CA ALA A 198 -18.70 -7.86 -0.57
C ALA A 198 -19.76 -8.33 0.42
N LYS A 199 -19.99 -9.64 0.54
CA LYS A 199 -20.95 -10.24 1.46
C LYS A 199 -20.58 -10.05 2.93
N ILE A 200 -19.30 -10.03 3.23
CA ILE A 200 -18.78 -9.89 4.59
C ILE A 200 -17.56 -8.99 4.51
N VAL A 201 -17.48 -8.01 5.42
CA VAL A 201 -16.35 -7.09 5.51
C VAL A 201 -15.84 -7.08 6.95
N ASN A 202 -14.64 -7.62 7.16
CA ASN A 202 -13.99 -7.72 8.45
C ASN A 202 -12.62 -7.03 8.41
N ILE A 203 -12.44 -5.99 9.21
CA ILE A 203 -11.23 -5.16 9.26
C ILE A 203 -10.77 -5.12 10.71
N TYR A 204 -9.64 -5.76 11.01
CA TYR A 204 -9.11 -5.90 12.36
C TYR A 204 -7.65 -5.45 12.42
N ASP A 205 -7.30 -4.74 13.49
CA ASP A 205 -5.91 -4.37 13.80
C ASP A 205 -5.20 -3.59 12.67
N ASN A 206 -5.95 -2.79 11.89
CA ASN A 206 -5.41 -2.03 10.75
C ASN A 206 -4.93 -0.64 11.15
N ASN A 207 -3.92 -0.12 10.42
CA ASN A 207 -3.41 1.24 10.61
C ASN A 207 -3.46 2.07 9.31
N CYS A 208 -4.54 2.81 9.13
CA CYS A 208 -4.68 3.73 8.01
C CYS A 208 -4.17 5.12 8.39
N SER A 209 -2.98 5.49 7.94
CA SER A 209 -2.37 6.77 8.31
C SER A 209 -1.99 7.63 7.10
N TYR A 210 -2.13 8.96 7.17
CA TYR A 210 -1.76 9.85 6.07
C TYR A 210 -2.41 9.49 4.73
N CYS A 211 -3.63 8.95 4.76
CA CYS A 211 -4.39 8.64 3.56
C CYS A 211 -5.12 9.90 3.08
N SER A 212 -5.13 10.17 1.78
CA SER A 212 -5.78 11.36 1.22
C SER A 212 -6.78 11.03 0.11
N SER A 213 -7.91 11.73 0.09
CA SER A 213 -8.86 11.66 -1.04
C SER A 213 -9.14 13.04 -1.63
N GLY A 214 -8.86 13.20 -2.92
CA GLY A 214 -8.96 14.45 -3.67
C GLY A 214 -10.36 14.83 -4.15
N GLN A 215 -11.37 13.96 -4.05
CA GLN A 215 -12.78 14.32 -4.30
C GLN A 215 -13.68 13.91 -3.13
N ARG A 216 -14.45 12.81 -3.22
CA ARG A 216 -15.49 12.42 -2.27
C ARG A 216 -15.18 11.08 -1.65
N SER A 217 -14.38 11.03 -0.60
CA SER A 217 -14.13 9.75 0.05
C SER A 217 -13.46 9.84 1.41
N SER A 218 -12.84 8.72 1.79
CA SER A 218 -12.42 8.29 3.10
C SER A 218 -11.22 7.39 3.00
N ALA A 219 -10.42 7.28 4.06
CA ALA A 219 -9.33 6.31 4.11
C ALA A 219 -9.83 4.88 3.79
N ILE A 220 -11.02 4.48 4.26
CA ILE A 220 -11.67 3.23 3.85
C ILE A 220 -13.12 3.49 3.46
N GLU A 221 -13.46 3.18 2.20
CA GLU A 221 -14.83 3.22 1.70
C GLU A 221 -15.39 1.80 1.55
N ILE A 222 -16.53 1.54 2.19
CA ILE A 222 -17.21 0.24 2.12
C ILE A 222 -18.64 0.46 1.63
N ASN A 223 -19.00 -0.20 0.54
CA ASN A 223 -20.34 -0.19 -0.04
C ASN A 223 -20.83 -1.63 -0.20
N THR A 224 -21.51 -2.15 0.81
CA THR A 224 -22.06 -3.51 0.83
C THR A 224 -23.51 -3.48 1.30
N LYS A 225 -24.31 -4.49 0.95
CA LYS A 225 -25.66 -4.70 1.48
C LYS A 225 -25.69 -5.47 2.80
N ASP A 226 -24.57 -6.05 3.18
CA ASP A 226 -24.49 -7.03 4.25
C ASP A 226 -23.84 -6.45 5.51
N SER A 227 -23.12 -7.27 6.27
CA SER A 227 -22.54 -6.92 7.57
C SER A 227 -21.10 -6.40 7.46
N ILE A 228 -20.78 -5.43 8.31
CA ILE A 228 -19.46 -4.80 8.41
C ILE A 228 -18.96 -4.90 9.86
N SER A 229 -17.72 -5.33 10.06
CA SER A 229 -17.05 -5.32 11.35
C SER A 229 -15.68 -4.67 11.21
N ILE A 230 -15.45 -3.57 11.92
CA ILE A 230 -14.18 -2.87 12.01
C ILE A 230 -13.79 -2.84 13.49
N LYS A 231 -12.65 -3.44 13.86
CA LYS A 231 -12.20 -3.45 15.26
C LYS A 231 -10.72 -3.14 15.40
N ASN A 232 -10.34 -2.61 16.56
CA ASN A 232 -8.96 -2.42 17.00
C ASN A 232 -8.09 -1.67 15.96
N SER A 233 -8.69 -0.78 15.18
CA SER A 233 -8.01 -0.13 14.06
C SER A 233 -7.65 1.31 14.41
N ILE A 234 -6.64 1.86 13.73
CA ILE A 234 -6.15 3.22 13.92
C ILE A 234 -6.27 3.95 12.59
N PHE A 235 -6.90 5.11 12.61
CA PHE A 235 -7.01 6.05 11.50
C PHE A 235 -6.34 7.34 11.95
N SER A 236 -5.21 7.73 11.33
CA SER A 236 -4.48 8.92 11.78
C SER A 236 -4.02 9.83 10.64
N PHE A 237 -4.14 11.15 10.81
CA PHE A 237 -3.70 12.14 9.82
C PHE A 237 -4.32 11.96 8.42
N CYS A 238 -5.51 11.37 8.33
CA CYS A 238 -6.19 11.21 7.06
C CYS A 238 -6.91 12.49 6.65
N VAL A 239 -6.91 12.78 5.35
CA VAL A 239 -7.46 14.01 4.78
C VAL A 239 -8.44 13.68 3.67
N ALA A 240 -9.62 14.30 3.65
CA ALA A 240 -10.55 14.20 2.53
C ALA A 240 -10.99 15.58 2.05
N LYS A 241 -11.07 15.78 0.74
CA LYS A 241 -11.60 17.04 0.20
C LYS A 241 -13.09 17.18 0.49
N GLU A 242 -13.88 16.13 0.23
CA GLU A 242 -15.31 15.98 0.54
C GLU A 242 -15.57 14.61 1.18
N GLY A 243 -16.60 14.51 2.01
CA GLY A 243 -17.00 13.28 2.70
C GLY A 243 -16.25 13.06 4.02
N SER A 244 -16.07 11.79 4.42
CA SER A 244 -15.44 11.42 5.68
C SER A 244 -13.95 11.15 5.51
N SER A 245 -13.05 11.76 6.26
CA SER A 245 -11.61 11.48 6.16
C SER A 245 -11.19 10.08 6.63
N GLY A 246 -11.97 9.42 7.50
CA GLY A 246 -11.67 8.09 8.05
C GLY A 246 -12.37 6.98 7.32
N ILE A 247 -13.66 6.77 7.61
CA ILE A 247 -14.42 5.63 7.10
C ILE A 247 -15.73 6.11 6.48
N SER A 248 -16.05 5.63 5.28
CA SER A 248 -17.35 5.82 4.65
C SER A 248 -18.08 4.49 4.53
N LEU A 249 -19.20 4.32 5.23
CA LEU A 249 -20.05 3.13 5.19
C LEU A 249 -21.31 3.40 4.37
N LYS A 250 -21.53 2.64 3.30
CA LYS A 250 -22.64 2.81 2.34
C LYS A 250 -23.43 1.50 2.17
N SER A 251 -24.75 1.64 2.02
CA SER A 251 -25.72 0.59 1.68
C SER A 251 -25.81 -0.60 2.64
N TYR A 252 -25.21 -0.55 3.83
CA TYR A 252 -25.10 -1.71 4.73
C TYR A 252 -26.39 -1.99 5.50
N GLN A 253 -26.53 -3.22 5.99
CA GLN A 253 -27.60 -3.61 6.91
C GLN A 253 -27.16 -3.49 8.37
N GLN A 254 -25.95 -3.95 8.68
CA GLN A 254 -25.38 -3.90 10.03
C GLN A 254 -23.91 -3.48 9.96
N ALA A 255 -23.50 -2.58 10.86
CA ALA A 255 -22.11 -2.17 11.00
C ALA A 255 -21.70 -2.13 12.48
N ILE A 256 -20.54 -2.68 12.79
CA ILE A 256 -19.91 -2.59 14.10
C ILE A 256 -18.54 -1.94 13.90
N VAL A 257 -18.31 -0.81 14.56
CA VAL A 257 -16.99 -0.18 14.69
C VAL A 257 -16.66 -0.16 16.17
N ASP A 258 -15.71 -0.99 16.58
CA ASP A 258 -15.35 -1.19 17.98
C ASP A 258 -13.88 -0.90 18.24
N SER A 259 -13.54 -0.35 19.41
CA SER A 259 -12.16 -0.19 19.86
C SER A 259 -11.24 0.48 18.82
N THR A 260 -11.77 1.47 18.08
CA THR A 260 -11.10 2.10 16.93
C THR A 260 -10.70 3.55 17.26
N ILE A 261 -9.47 3.93 16.91
CA ILE A 261 -8.92 5.26 17.16
C ILE A 261 -8.96 6.08 15.87
N PHE A 262 -9.52 7.28 15.95
CA PHE A 262 -9.50 8.30 14.91
C PHE A 262 -8.72 9.50 15.44
N SER A 263 -7.63 9.89 14.78
CA SER A 263 -6.74 10.93 15.24
C SER A 263 -6.34 11.91 14.14
N ASN A 264 -6.42 13.21 14.40
CA ASN A 264 -5.97 14.25 13.46
C ASN A 264 -6.62 14.14 12.08
N MET A 265 -7.92 13.85 12.07
CA MET A 265 -8.73 13.66 10.87
C MET A 265 -9.15 15.03 10.32
N LYS A 266 -8.96 15.28 9.02
CA LYS A 266 -9.23 16.59 8.39
C LYS A 266 -10.09 16.49 7.15
N THR A 267 -11.00 17.44 6.98
CA THR A 267 -11.84 17.54 5.78
C THR A 267 -11.94 18.97 5.27
N ASP A 268 -11.83 19.18 3.95
CA ASP A 268 -11.69 20.53 3.37
C ASP A 268 -13.02 21.22 3.06
N LYS A 269 -14.10 20.48 2.73
CA LYS A 269 -15.40 21.06 2.35
C LYS A 269 -16.49 20.82 3.39
N PRO A 270 -17.27 21.83 3.77
CA PRO A 270 -18.18 21.77 4.93
C PRO A 270 -19.28 20.70 4.80
N HIS A 271 -19.82 20.44 3.61
CA HIS A 271 -20.90 19.48 3.43
C HIS A 271 -20.35 18.04 3.45
N GLU A 272 -20.89 17.19 4.35
CA GLU A 272 -20.51 15.78 4.58
C GLU A 272 -19.15 15.54 5.27
N SER A 273 -18.49 16.60 5.71
CA SER A 273 -17.23 16.56 6.43
C SER A 273 -17.31 15.80 7.76
N SER A 274 -16.67 14.65 7.87
CA SER A 274 -16.69 13.85 9.10
C SER A 274 -15.44 12.96 9.26
N ALA A 275 -15.26 12.36 10.44
CA ALA A 275 -14.33 11.23 10.60
C ALA A 275 -14.98 9.94 10.06
N ILE A 276 -16.28 9.76 10.30
CA ILE A 276 -17.06 8.64 9.78
C ILE A 276 -18.34 9.12 9.10
N PHE A 277 -18.59 8.64 7.90
CA PHE A 277 -19.82 8.87 7.14
C PHE A 277 -20.68 7.61 7.11
N PHE A 278 -21.96 7.75 7.46
CA PHE A 278 -22.94 6.68 7.46
C PHE A 278 -24.02 6.94 6.42
N ASN A 279 -24.14 6.02 5.47
CA ASN A 279 -25.21 6.00 4.47
C ASN A 279 -25.75 4.58 4.35
N GLY A 280 -26.34 4.07 5.42
CA GLY A 280 -26.91 2.73 5.47
C GLY A 280 -28.25 2.63 4.74
N MET A 281 -28.75 1.40 4.59
CA MET A 281 -30.12 1.18 4.10
C MET A 281 -31.16 1.61 5.15
N SER A 282 -32.42 1.71 4.74
CA SER A 282 -33.53 1.89 5.69
C SER A 282 -33.50 0.81 6.77
N ARG A 283 -33.54 1.21 8.05
CA ARG A 283 -33.45 0.32 9.23
C ARG A 283 -32.08 -0.34 9.42
N SER A 284 -31.04 0.19 8.79
CA SER A 284 -29.67 -0.23 9.11
C SER A 284 -29.33 0.09 10.56
N GLN A 285 -28.51 -0.77 11.17
CA GLN A 285 -28.06 -0.63 12.55
C GLN A 285 -26.54 -0.50 12.59
N THR A 286 -26.07 0.51 13.29
CA THR A 286 -24.65 0.76 13.51
C THR A 286 -24.36 0.81 15.00
N ILE A 287 -23.34 0.08 15.44
CA ILE A 287 -22.81 0.16 16.79
C ILE A 287 -21.41 0.76 16.70
N LEU A 288 -21.22 1.91 17.34
CA LEU A 288 -19.93 2.52 17.59
C LEU A 288 -19.60 2.31 19.06
N SER A 289 -18.64 1.44 19.37
CA SER A 289 -18.29 1.12 20.75
C SER A 289 -16.81 1.33 21.05
N ASN A 290 -16.48 1.86 22.23
CA ASN A 290 -15.09 1.98 22.71
C ASN A 290 -14.14 2.72 21.74
N CYS A 291 -14.67 3.61 20.89
CA CYS A 291 -13.88 4.35 19.91
C CYS A 291 -13.33 5.66 20.50
N ILE A 292 -12.17 6.09 20.03
CA ILE A 292 -11.55 7.36 20.43
C ILE A 292 -11.51 8.29 19.22
N PHE A 293 -11.99 9.51 19.38
CA PHE A 293 -11.95 10.58 18.38
C PHE A 293 -11.12 11.74 18.94
N TYR A 294 -9.89 11.86 18.46
CA TYR A 294 -8.92 12.86 18.91
C TYR A 294 -8.59 13.84 17.79
N LYS A 295 -8.77 15.15 18.03
CA LYS A 295 -8.48 16.21 17.02
C LYS A 295 -9.08 15.90 15.64
N CYS A 296 -10.30 15.38 15.64
CA CYS A 296 -11.06 15.14 14.41
C CYS A 296 -11.76 16.45 14.03
N CYS A 297 -11.08 17.28 13.23
CA CYS A 297 -11.56 18.60 12.87
C CYS A 297 -12.14 18.58 11.46
N SER A 298 -13.45 18.78 11.36
CA SER A 298 -14.04 19.31 10.14
C SER A 298 -14.24 20.82 10.26
N LYS A 299 -14.34 21.52 9.13
CA LYS A 299 -14.73 22.95 9.11
C LYS A 299 -16.05 23.23 9.85
N ASN A 300 -16.92 22.23 9.97
CA ASN A 300 -18.20 22.34 10.65
C ASN A 300 -18.21 21.71 12.05
N ASN A 301 -17.06 21.30 12.59
CA ASN A 301 -16.94 20.56 13.86
C ASN A 301 -17.82 19.30 13.95
N GLN A 302 -18.23 18.74 12.81
CA GLN A 302 -18.91 17.46 12.69
C GLN A 302 -17.88 16.32 12.70
N MET A 303 -18.03 15.39 13.65
CA MET A 303 -17.25 14.15 13.70
C MET A 303 -17.93 13.02 12.92
N PHE A 304 -19.26 13.07 12.81
CA PHE A 304 -20.06 12.10 12.09
C PHE A 304 -20.98 12.81 11.11
N SER A 305 -21.25 12.15 9.99
CA SER A 305 -22.28 12.56 9.06
C SER A 305 -23.19 11.39 8.73
N LEU A 306 -24.49 11.66 8.71
CA LEU A 306 -25.55 10.71 8.41
C LEU A 306 -26.24 11.17 7.13
N SER A 307 -26.45 10.27 6.18
CA SER A 307 -27.27 10.55 5.01
C SER A 307 -28.77 10.50 5.35
N ASN A 308 -29.62 10.95 4.42
CA ASN A 308 -31.08 11.09 4.56
C ASN A 308 -31.87 9.79 4.84
N HIS A 309 -31.22 8.66 5.09
CA HIS A 309 -31.88 7.39 5.41
C HIS A 309 -31.92 7.13 6.91
N LYS A 310 -33.02 6.51 7.38
CA LYS A 310 -33.25 6.10 8.78
C LYS A 310 -32.24 5.01 9.20
N CYS A 311 -31.02 5.43 9.51
CA CYS A 311 -29.97 4.60 10.10
C CYS A 311 -29.99 4.79 11.62
N ASN A 312 -30.02 3.69 12.37
CA ASN A 312 -29.93 3.74 13.83
C ASN A 312 -28.47 3.59 14.23
N VAL A 313 -27.89 4.62 14.85
CA VAL A 313 -26.51 4.60 15.34
C VAL A 313 -26.50 4.59 16.86
N ASN A 314 -26.01 3.51 17.46
CA ASN A 314 -25.80 3.37 18.89
C ASN A 314 -24.34 3.69 19.21
N ILE A 315 -24.10 4.71 20.04
CA ILE A 315 -22.77 5.14 20.47
C ILE A 315 -22.57 4.73 21.92
N LEU A 316 -21.59 3.88 22.20
CA LEU A 316 -21.34 3.27 23.50
C LEU A 316 -19.88 3.48 23.91
N ASN A 317 -19.62 4.06 25.09
CA ASN A 317 -18.27 4.20 25.64
C ASN A 317 -17.24 4.87 24.69
N CYS A 318 -17.69 5.76 23.80
CA CYS A 318 -16.79 6.48 22.92
C CYS A 318 -16.21 7.72 23.62
N VAL A 319 -14.95 8.04 23.34
CA VAL A 319 -14.25 9.22 23.85
C VAL A 319 -14.08 10.23 22.73
N PHE A 320 -14.45 11.48 23.00
CA PHE A 320 -14.33 12.60 22.07
C PHE A 320 -13.48 13.69 22.72
N SER A 321 -12.39 14.09 22.08
CA SER A 321 -11.59 15.22 22.57
C SER A 321 -10.90 15.99 21.45
N ASN A 322 -10.85 17.30 21.67
CA ASN A 322 -10.21 18.27 20.79
C ASN A 322 -9.03 18.99 21.48
N GLU A 323 -8.83 18.75 22.77
CA GLU A 323 -7.82 19.44 23.58
C GLU A 323 -6.43 18.83 23.38
N GLU A 324 -5.38 19.64 23.50
CA GLU A 324 -4.00 19.18 23.36
C GLU A 324 -3.44 18.49 24.64
N THR A 325 -4.26 18.31 25.66
CA THR A 325 -3.83 18.05 27.04
C THR A 325 -3.44 16.58 27.31
N GLU A 326 -2.42 16.41 28.16
CA GLU A 326 -1.78 15.13 28.55
C GLU A 326 -2.75 14.12 29.21
N GLU A 327 -3.93 14.56 29.68
CA GLU A 327 -4.95 13.71 30.31
C GLU A 327 -5.49 12.58 29.40
N MET A 328 -5.45 12.76 28.07
CA MET A 328 -5.83 11.71 27.13
C MET A 328 -4.89 10.51 27.18
N ILE A 329 -3.60 10.72 27.46
CA ILE A 329 -2.60 9.64 27.53
C ILE A 329 -2.96 8.68 28.69
N GLY A 330 -3.45 9.21 29.82
CA GLY A 330 -3.92 8.42 30.95
C GLY A 330 -5.15 7.53 30.63
N LYS A 331 -6.09 8.04 29.82
CA LYS A 331 -7.27 7.26 29.38
C LYS A 331 -6.96 6.27 28.25
N ILE A 332 -6.02 6.59 27.36
CA ILE A 332 -5.51 5.67 26.33
C ILE A 332 -4.76 4.49 26.99
N ASN A 333 -3.94 4.75 28.01
CA ASN A 333 -3.24 3.72 28.77
C ASN A 333 -4.19 2.77 29.53
N PHE A 334 -5.41 3.22 29.86
CA PHE A 334 -6.43 2.36 30.47
C PHE A 334 -6.97 1.27 29.51
N LEU A 335 -6.96 1.53 28.20
CA LEU A 335 -7.32 0.54 27.17
C LEU A 335 -6.20 -0.47 26.91
N GLU A 336 -4.93 -0.11 27.10
CA GLU A 336 -3.79 -1.03 26.98
C GLU A 336 -3.77 -2.12 28.08
N ASN A 337 -4.41 -1.86 29.23
CA ASN A 337 -4.52 -2.83 30.33
C ASN A 337 -5.52 -3.97 30.07
N ASN A 338 -6.28 -3.93 28.97
CA ASN A 338 -6.99 -5.09 28.43
C ASN A 338 -6.00 -5.98 27.64
N LYS A 339 -5.18 -6.70 28.42
CA LYS A 339 -4.08 -7.60 28.04
C LYS A 339 -4.21 -8.24 26.64
N PHE A 340 -3.41 -7.74 25.71
CA PHE A 340 -2.76 -8.59 24.70
C PHE A 340 -1.91 -9.62 25.44
N ASN A 341 -2.40 -10.85 25.55
CA ASN A 341 -1.72 -11.94 26.24
C ASN A 341 -0.67 -12.55 25.30
N VAL A 342 0.46 -11.84 25.09
CA VAL A 342 1.69 -12.41 24.52
C VAL A 342 2.56 -12.85 25.70
N LYS A 343 2.31 -14.05 26.22
CA LYS A 343 3.20 -14.63 27.24
C LYS A 343 4.43 -15.23 26.57
N ASN A 344 5.58 -14.78 27.07
CA ASN A 344 6.93 -15.35 26.97
C ASN A 344 7.71 -15.07 25.68
N ILE A 345 8.14 -13.81 25.52
CA ILE A 345 9.46 -13.50 24.97
C ILE A 345 10.18 -12.67 26.04
N PRO A 346 11.38 -13.05 26.52
CA PRO A 346 12.13 -12.24 27.47
C PRO A 346 12.72 -11.05 26.71
N GLY A 347 12.01 -9.94 26.76
CA GLY A 347 12.43 -8.66 26.21
C GLY A 347 11.61 -7.58 26.87
N GLU A 348 12.28 -6.66 27.54
CA GLU A 348 11.69 -5.47 28.15
C GLU A 348 10.74 -4.78 27.16
N PHE A 349 9.51 -4.48 27.59
CA PHE A 349 8.60 -3.65 26.83
C PHE A 349 9.22 -2.24 26.64
N PRO A 350 9.23 -1.69 25.42
CA PRO A 350 9.85 -0.41 25.16
C PRO A 350 9.02 0.71 25.77
N ARG A 351 9.54 1.35 26.82
CA ARG A 351 9.10 2.67 27.29
C ARG A 351 9.03 3.61 26.10
N HIS A 352 7.88 4.28 25.94
CA HIS A 352 7.59 5.35 24.97
C HIS A 352 8.74 5.68 24.00
N ARG A 353 8.83 4.93 22.89
CA ARG A 353 9.41 5.53 21.70
C ARG A 353 8.46 6.65 21.33
N LYS A 354 8.93 7.89 21.52
CA LYS A 354 8.41 9.08 20.84
C LYS A 354 7.88 8.62 19.48
N PHE A 355 6.59 8.83 19.23
CA PHE A 355 5.94 8.63 17.94
C PHE A 355 6.59 9.58 16.92
N PHE A 356 7.83 9.29 16.53
CA PHE A 356 8.32 9.66 15.23
C PHE A 356 7.61 8.69 14.29
N ALA A 357 6.41 9.09 13.85
CA ALA A 357 6.10 8.84 12.45
C ALA A 357 7.37 9.30 11.70
N PRO A 358 8.05 8.43 10.93
CA PRO A 358 9.14 8.92 10.11
C PRO A 358 8.58 10.09 9.33
N TYR A 359 9.12 11.28 9.59
CA TYR A 359 8.76 12.48 8.84
C TYR A 359 8.75 12.11 7.35
N PRO A 360 7.80 12.59 6.54
CA PRO A 360 7.68 12.23 5.13
C PRO A 360 8.92 12.59 4.27
N PHE A 361 9.95 13.15 4.90
CA PHE A 361 11.25 13.51 4.34
C PHE A 361 12.31 12.41 4.32
N PHE A 362 12.04 11.15 4.70
CA PHE A 362 12.97 10.11 4.25
C PHE A 362 12.87 10.02 2.73
N PRO A 363 13.90 10.46 1.97
CA PRO A 363 13.86 10.31 0.54
C PRO A 363 13.74 8.81 0.26
N PRO A 364 13.02 8.42 -0.79
CA PRO A 364 12.89 7.01 -1.14
C PRO A 364 14.30 6.39 -1.24
N MET A 365 14.49 5.16 -0.77
CA MET A 365 15.83 4.54 -0.67
C MET A 365 16.63 4.62 -1.98
N HIS A 366 15.98 4.70 -3.15
CA HIS A 366 16.68 4.94 -4.42
C HIS A 366 17.35 6.31 -4.48
N LEU A 367 16.72 7.38 -3.97
CA LEU A 367 17.32 8.72 -3.85
C LEU A 367 18.44 8.72 -2.80
N VAL A 368 18.28 7.99 -1.69
CA VAL A 368 19.37 7.81 -0.71
C VAL A 368 20.56 7.14 -1.37
N THR A 369 20.35 6.05 -2.11
CA THR A 369 21.44 5.38 -2.85
C THR A 369 21.99 6.25 -3.97
N SER A 370 21.18 7.05 -4.67
CA SER A 370 21.68 8.00 -5.68
C SER A 370 22.52 9.11 -5.07
N VAL A 371 22.14 9.62 -3.89
CA VAL A 371 22.92 10.60 -3.14
C VAL A 371 24.22 9.99 -2.62
N ILE A 372 24.18 8.77 -2.08
CA ILE A 372 25.39 8.03 -1.66
C ILE A 372 26.32 7.79 -2.85
N ASN A 373 25.78 7.38 -4.01
CA ASN A 373 26.58 7.20 -5.21
C ASN A 373 27.17 8.52 -5.71
N MET A 374 26.41 9.61 -5.67
CA MET A 374 26.92 10.96 -6.00
C MET A 374 28.05 11.37 -5.07
N PHE A 375 27.95 11.10 -3.76
CA PHE A 375 29.03 11.35 -2.81
C PHE A 375 30.25 10.46 -3.07
N ASN A 376 30.05 9.19 -3.44
CA ASN A 376 31.16 8.32 -3.84
C ASN A 376 31.85 8.83 -5.11
N ASP A 377 31.09 9.29 -6.11
CA ASP A 377 31.65 9.86 -7.34
C ASP A 377 32.44 11.14 -7.07
N ILE A 378 31.92 12.03 -6.21
CA ILE A 378 32.63 13.25 -5.77
C ILE A 378 33.91 12.89 -5.01
N LEU A 379 33.86 11.88 -4.12
CA LEU A 379 35.03 11.43 -3.37
C LEU A 379 36.11 10.85 -4.31
N ILE A 380 35.71 10.04 -5.28
CA ILE A 380 36.61 9.50 -6.31
C ILE A 380 37.24 10.62 -7.13
N GLN A 381 36.46 11.63 -7.55
CA GLN A 381 36.97 12.79 -8.27
C GLN A 381 37.97 13.60 -7.43
N LEU A 382 37.71 13.80 -6.13
CA LEU A 382 38.64 14.47 -5.21
C LEU A 382 39.96 13.70 -5.09
N ILE A 383 39.90 12.38 -4.91
CA ILE A 383 41.09 11.52 -4.82
C ILE A 383 41.92 11.61 -6.11
N LEU A 384 41.28 11.50 -7.28
CA LEU A 384 41.95 11.65 -8.59
C LEU A 384 42.58 13.02 -8.75
N THR A 385 41.90 14.10 -8.33
CA THR A 385 42.41 15.46 -8.45
C THR A 385 43.65 15.67 -7.59
N VAL A 386 43.64 15.19 -6.34
CA VAL A 386 44.82 15.22 -5.45
C VAL A 386 45.98 14.41 -6.04
N TRP A 387 45.69 13.25 -6.62
CA TRP A 387 46.70 12.42 -7.27
C TRP A 387 47.35 13.11 -8.47
N ILE A 388 46.56 13.77 -9.32
CA ILE A 388 47.05 14.54 -10.48
C ILE A 388 47.90 15.72 -10.02
N ILE A 389 47.48 16.47 -9.00
CA ILE A 389 48.26 17.58 -8.44
C ILE A 389 49.60 17.08 -7.89
N GLY A 390 49.59 15.95 -7.17
CA GLY A 390 50.82 15.31 -6.69
C GLY A 390 51.77 14.93 -7.82
N LEU A 391 51.23 14.36 -8.91
CA LEU A 391 52.01 13.96 -10.08
C LEU A 391 52.61 15.18 -10.81
N ILE A 392 51.84 16.26 -10.98
CA ILE A 392 52.34 17.52 -11.53
C ILE A 392 53.48 18.08 -10.67
N PHE A 393 53.32 18.04 -9.35
CA PHE A 393 54.34 18.52 -8.42
C PHE A 393 55.65 17.72 -8.53
N GLU A 394 55.58 16.39 -8.63
CA GLU A 394 56.77 15.56 -8.86
C GLU A 394 57.45 15.86 -10.20
N ILE A 395 56.68 16.04 -11.28
CA ILE A 395 57.24 16.43 -12.58
C ILE A 395 57.96 17.78 -12.47
N CYS A 396 57.35 18.78 -11.82
CA CYS A 396 57.97 20.08 -11.58
C CYS A 396 59.27 19.96 -10.78
N LEU A 397 59.31 19.10 -9.75
CA LEU A 397 60.52 18.84 -8.96
C LEU A 397 61.63 18.19 -9.80
N ILE A 398 61.29 17.23 -10.66
CA ILE A 398 62.24 16.60 -11.58
C ILE A 398 62.82 17.63 -12.54
N LEU A 399 61.97 18.44 -13.18
CA LEU A 399 62.38 19.51 -14.10
C LEU A 399 63.24 20.58 -13.40
N TYR A 400 62.92 20.93 -12.15
CA TYR A 400 63.73 21.85 -11.36
C TYR A 400 65.12 21.27 -11.06
N LYS A 401 65.19 20.00 -10.66
CA LYS A 401 66.46 19.30 -10.40
C LYS A 401 67.32 19.18 -11.65
N THR A 402 66.74 18.85 -12.80
CA THR A 402 67.49 18.75 -14.07
C THR A 402 68.02 20.11 -14.52
N LYS A 403 67.22 21.18 -14.41
CA LYS A 403 67.67 22.55 -14.73
C LYS A 403 68.87 22.96 -13.86
N LYS A 404 68.79 22.76 -12.55
CA LYS A 404 69.87 23.10 -11.62
C LYS A 404 71.14 22.31 -11.88
N LYS A 405 71.01 21.04 -12.31
CA LYS A 405 72.16 20.20 -12.72
C LYS A 405 72.84 20.76 -13.97
N ASN A 406 72.07 21.20 -14.97
CA ASN A 406 72.61 21.80 -16.19
C ASN A 406 73.34 23.12 -15.91
N GLU A 407 72.76 24.00 -15.08
CA GLU A 407 73.42 25.25 -14.66
C GLU A 407 74.75 24.99 -13.91
N TYR A 408 74.84 23.90 -13.14
CA TYR A 408 76.07 23.51 -12.46
C TYR A 408 77.13 22.97 -13.43
N CYS A 409 76.71 22.21 -14.45
CA CYS A 409 77.59 21.75 -15.52
C CYS A 409 78.15 22.93 -16.34
N GLU A 410 77.34 23.94 -16.68
CA GLU A 410 77.81 25.13 -17.40
C GLU A 410 78.86 25.91 -16.61
N LYS A 411 78.72 26.01 -15.27
CA LYS A 411 79.71 26.64 -14.39
C LYS A 411 81.03 25.87 -14.23
N ILE A 412 81.07 24.58 -14.54
CA ILE A 412 82.30 23.78 -14.51
C ILE A 412 83.05 23.89 -15.85
N ILE A 413 82.34 24.20 -16.94
CA ILE A 413 82.91 24.33 -18.28
C ILE A 413 83.48 25.74 -18.53
N GLN A 414 83.02 26.74 -17.77
CA GLN A 414 83.62 28.08 -17.70
C GLN A 414 84.76 28.11 -16.69
#